data_AF-A0A7W1IRU7-F1
#
_entry.id   AF-A0A7W1IRU7-F1
#
_cell.length_a   1.000
_cell.length_b   1.000
_cell.length_c   1.000
_cell.angle_alpha   90.00
_cell.angle_beta   90.00
_cell.angle_gamma   90.00
#
_symmetry.space_group_name_H-M   'P 1'
#
loop_
_entity.id
_entity.type
_entity.pdbx_description
1 polymer ?
#
loop_
_entity_poly.entity_id
_entity_poly.type
_entity_poly.pdbx_seq_one_letter_code
_entity_poly.pdbx_strand_id
1 'polypeptide(L)'
;MSERPTGIPPPARCLATLAPLAAEGMVDRAQRELAGGNARFPSRIAIVRQDVVQYRLQAMQRFSISGVQDKISMRLERGRLRAVERDGTHILKPIPSSPLPLVADVPANEHVTMLAARALGIRTAACALIRLQDDELAYVTRRFDRRPDGSKLLQEDFGVLAGMSEAESGKNYKYSSSYEELGRLVALHCSARQRDLEEYFRRVVFCFAVGNGDAHVRNFSILREVDGFVELSPAYDLLCTNVHLPDESDLALSILATERHGIFSTSFEALGSYSAGDFRALAEAIGLHADARDRV
;
A
#
# COMPACT_ATOMS: atom_id res chain seq x y z
N MET A 1 30.42 35.05 6.83
CA MET A 1 29.29 35.49 7.66
C MET A 1 28.22 34.43 7.54
N SER A 2 27.90 33.75 8.66
CA SER A 2 26.86 32.73 8.72
C SER A 2 25.50 33.41 8.66
N GLU A 3 24.71 33.12 7.63
CA GLU A 3 23.30 33.50 7.58
C GLU A 3 22.56 32.74 8.69
N ARG A 4 22.10 33.48 9.70
CA ARG A 4 21.14 32.95 10.67
C ARG A 4 19.85 32.66 9.91
N PRO A 5 19.25 31.46 10.03
CA PRO A 5 17.98 31.18 9.39
C PRO A 5 16.90 32.05 10.04
N THR A 6 16.57 33.16 9.39
CA THR A 6 15.40 33.99 9.67
C THR A 6 14.19 33.30 9.03
N GLY A 7 13.70 32.25 9.66
CA GLY A 7 12.49 31.57 9.22
C GLY A 7 11.65 31.22 10.43
N ILE A 8 10.46 31.81 10.53
CA ILE A 8 9.40 31.22 11.35
C ILE A 8 9.32 29.75 10.92
N PRO A 9 9.47 28.77 11.84
CA PRO A 9 9.40 27.37 11.47
C PRO A 9 8.08 27.13 10.73
N PRO A 10 8.10 26.32 9.64
CA PRO A 10 6.89 26.06 8.87
C PRO A 10 5.79 25.57 9.83
N PRO A 11 4.52 25.99 9.61
CA PRO A 11 3.43 25.61 10.49
C PRO A 11 3.35 24.09 10.58
N ALA A 12 3.02 23.58 11.76
CA ALA A 12 2.82 22.16 11.97
C ALA A 12 1.80 21.65 10.94
N ARG A 13 2.00 20.43 10.44
CA ARG A 13 1.06 19.78 9.53
C ARG A 13 0.51 18.52 10.16
N CYS A 14 -0.74 18.23 9.83
CA CYS A 14 -1.40 17.00 10.19
C CYS A 14 -0.62 15.82 9.61
N LEU A 15 -0.15 14.92 10.47
CA LEU A 15 0.65 13.77 10.05
C LEU A 15 -0.16 12.74 9.23
N ALA A 16 -1.48 12.89 9.14
CA ALA A 16 -2.34 12.02 8.34
C ALA A 16 -2.78 12.65 7.02
N THR A 17 -2.99 13.98 6.96
CA THR A 17 -3.59 14.65 5.80
C THR A 17 -2.76 15.79 5.21
N LEU A 18 -1.62 16.11 5.82
CA LEU A 18 -0.76 17.25 5.48
C LEU A 18 -1.42 18.64 5.61
N ALA A 19 -2.66 18.71 6.11
CA ALA A 19 -3.37 19.95 6.38
C ALA A 19 -2.63 20.79 7.45
N PRO A 20 -2.61 22.13 7.34
CA PRO A 20 -2.01 22.99 8.34
C PRO A 20 -2.65 22.81 9.73
N LEU A 21 -1.83 22.86 10.78
CA LEU A 21 -2.22 22.77 12.19
C LEU A 21 -1.47 23.83 13.01
N ALA A 22 -2.06 24.22 14.14
CA ALA A 22 -1.42 25.12 15.11
C ALA A 22 -0.30 24.44 15.91
N ALA A 23 -0.37 23.11 16.08
CA ALA A 23 0.59 22.29 16.80
C ALA A 23 0.62 20.86 16.21
N GLU A 24 1.61 20.06 16.61
CA GLU A 24 1.72 18.66 16.19
C GLU A 24 0.46 17.87 16.56
N GLY A 25 -0.06 17.09 15.61
CA GLY A 25 -1.23 16.28 15.83
C GLY A 25 -1.88 15.79 14.55
N MET A 26 -3.17 15.47 14.66
CA MET A 26 -4.00 15.00 13.56
C MET A 26 -5.37 15.68 13.60
N VAL A 27 -5.92 15.99 12.43
CA VAL A 27 -7.29 16.48 12.30
C VAL A 27 -8.30 15.41 12.75
N ASP A 28 -9.44 15.83 13.28
CA ASP A 28 -10.44 14.92 13.88
C ASP A 28 -10.92 13.82 12.94
N ARG A 29 -11.10 14.14 11.65
CA ARG A 29 -11.48 13.15 10.65
C ARG A 29 -10.45 12.03 10.55
N ALA A 30 -9.16 12.38 10.49
CA ALA A 30 -8.09 11.40 10.40
C ALA A 30 -7.97 10.58 11.69
N GLN A 31 -8.14 11.22 12.86
CA GLN A 31 -8.18 10.50 14.13
C GLN A 31 -9.28 9.43 14.12
N ARG A 32 -10.50 9.75 13.66
CA ARG A 32 -11.61 8.79 13.58
C ARG A 32 -11.35 7.65 12.60
N GLU A 33 -10.81 7.96 11.41
CA GLU A 33 -10.49 6.96 10.40
C GLU A 33 -9.43 5.96 10.89
N LEU A 34 -8.35 6.46 11.50
CA LEU A 34 -7.27 5.65 12.08
C LEU A 34 -7.73 4.90 13.33
N ALA A 35 -8.50 5.53 14.21
CA ALA A 35 -8.98 4.86 15.42
C ALA A 35 -10.09 3.83 15.16
N GLY A 36 -10.81 3.96 14.03
CA GLY A 36 -11.99 3.16 13.75
C GLY A 36 -13.19 3.46 14.62
N GLY A 37 -13.29 4.70 15.08
CA GLY A 37 -14.35 5.16 15.97
C GLY A 37 -13.97 6.47 16.64
N ASN A 38 -14.52 6.71 17.82
CA ASN A 38 -14.31 7.97 18.56
C ASN A 38 -13.09 7.94 19.49
N ALA A 39 -12.30 6.87 19.48
CA ALA A 39 -11.08 6.82 20.27
C ALA A 39 -10.03 7.80 19.73
N ARG A 40 -9.20 8.36 20.62
CA ARG A 40 -8.07 9.20 20.22
C ARG A 40 -7.01 8.35 19.52
N PHE A 41 -6.40 8.86 18.47
CA PHE A 41 -5.24 8.22 17.84
C PHE A 41 -3.96 9.00 18.20
N PRO A 42 -2.86 8.32 18.60
CA PRO A 42 -1.63 9.01 18.99
C PRO A 42 -0.88 9.54 17.77
N SER A 43 -0.31 10.75 17.86
CA SER A 43 0.66 11.27 16.88
C SER A 43 2.11 10.92 17.20
N ARG A 44 2.36 10.36 18.40
CA ARG A 44 3.66 9.89 18.88
C ARG A 44 3.53 8.61 19.69
N ILE A 45 4.51 7.72 19.58
CA ILE A 45 4.63 6.50 20.38
C ILE A 45 5.99 6.41 21.08
N ALA A 46 6.01 5.77 22.25
CA ALA A 46 7.21 5.61 23.08
C ALA A 46 7.95 4.30 22.75
N ILE A 47 8.30 4.13 21.48
CA ILE A 47 9.23 3.10 21.00
C ILE A 47 10.22 3.75 20.05
N VAL A 48 11.39 3.14 19.87
CA VAL A 48 12.39 3.52 18.87
C VAL A 48 12.45 2.47 17.75
N ARG A 49 13.11 2.80 16.63
CA ARG A 49 13.26 1.86 15.50
C ARG A 49 13.89 0.52 15.91
N GLN A 50 14.85 0.55 16.84
CA GLN A 50 15.50 -0.67 17.34
C GLN A 50 14.51 -1.63 18.02
N ASP A 51 13.49 -1.12 18.73
CA ASP A 51 12.46 -1.97 19.31
C ASP A 51 11.70 -2.72 18.23
N VAL A 52 11.37 -2.05 17.11
CA VAL A 52 10.67 -2.66 15.97
C VAL A 52 11.48 -3.81 15.38
N VAL A 53 12.79 -3.62 15.20
CA VAL A 53 13.70 -4.65 14.70
C VAL A 53 13.74 -5.84 15.66
N GLN A 54 13.83 -5.60 16.97
CA GLN A 54 13.82 -6.66 17.99
C GLN A 54 12.50 -7.45 17.98
N TYR A 55 11.36 -6.76 17.94
CA TYR A 55 10.05 -7.41 17.83
C TYR A 55 9.94 -8.27 16.57
N ARG A 56 10.43 -7.77 15.43
CA ARG A 56 10.46 -8.53 14.17
C ARG A 56 11.29 -9.81 14.32
N LEU A 57 12.50 -9.72 14.86
CA LEU A 57 13.38 -10.88 15.04
C LEU A 57 12.74 -11.95 15.95
N GLN A 58 12.08 -11.53 17.04
CA GLN A 58 11.35 -12.44 17.92
C GLN A 58 10.15 -13.10 17.23
N ALA A 59 9.41 -12.33 16.40
CA ALA A 59 8.28 -12.86 15.64
C ALA A 59 8.70 -13.81 14.50
N MET A 60 9.84 -13.52 13.83
CA MET A 60 10.41 -14.37 12.77
C MET A 60 10.88 -15.73 13.29
N GLN A 61 11.26 -15.84 14.57
CA GLN A 61 11.52 -17.15 15.19
C GLN A 61 10.25 -18.01 15.30
N ARG A 62 9.05 -17.44 15.05
CA ARG A 62 7.75 -18.12 15.15
C ARG A 62 6.98 -18.21 13.83
N PHE A 63 7.32 -17.44 12.79
CA PHE A 63 6.63 -17.41 11.49
C PHE A 63 7.57 -17.10 10.30
N SER A 64 7.27 -17.63 9.11
CA SER A 64 8.09 -17.47 7.90
C SER A 64 7.91 -16.11 7.20
N ILE A 65 8.95 -15.75 6.45
CA ILE A 65 9.30 -14.42 5.92
C ILE A 65 8.46 -14.03 4.70
N SER A 66 7.97 -12.80 4.68
CA SER A 66 7.69 -12.06 3.43
C SER A 66 7.71 -10.55 3.70
N GLY A 67 8.74 -9.89 3.18
CA GLY A 67 8.87 -8.43 3.15
C GLY A 67 10.27 -7.95 3.48
N VAL A 68 10.81 -7.08 2.62
CA VAL A 68 12.09 -6.37 2.85
C VAL A 68 11.93 -5.33 3.97
N GLN A 69 10.73 -4.75 4.11
CA GLN A 69 10.43 -3.68 5.06
C GLN A 69 10.19 -4.21 6.48
N ASP A 70 10.85 -3.59 7.46
CA ASP A 70 10.56 -3.81 8.87
C ASP A 70 9.10 -3.41 9.17
N LYS A 71 8.32 -4.32 9.74
CA LYS A 71 6.94 -4.03 10.14
C LYS A 71 6.56 -4.80 11.40
N ILE A 72 5.76 -4.16 12.24
CA ILE A 72 5.17 -4.79 13.43
C ILE A 72 3.68 -4.55 13.51
N SER A 73 2.99 -5.51 14.10
CA SER A 73 1.57 -5.45 14.39
C SER A 73 1.35 -4.64 15.68
N MET A 74 0.48 -3.64 15.61
CA MET A 74 0.15 -2.75 16.72
C MET A 74 -1.34 -2.84 17.04
N ARG A 75 -1.70 -2.64 18.30
CA ARG A 75 -3.09 -2.50 18.75
C ARG A 75 -3.32 -1.16 19.40
N LEU A 76 -4.40 -0.49 19.00
CA LEU A 76 -4.88 0.72 19.65
C LEU A 76 -5.73 0.36 20.86
N GLU A 77 -5.28 0.74 22.05
CA GLU A 77 -6.00 0.55 23.31
C GLU A 77 -5.97 1.84 24.12
N ARG A 78 -7.14 2.37 24.46
CA ARG A 78 -7.29 3.59 25.29
C ARG A 78 -6.41 4.76 24.80
N GLY A 79 -6.36 4.95 23.49
CA GLY A 79 -5.61 6.02 22.83
C GLY A 79 -4.10 5.81 22.73
N ARG A 80 -3.60 4.59 22.97
CA ARG A 80 -2.18 4.24 22.85
C ARG A 80 -2.02 3.06 21.89
N LEU A 81 -1.02 3.13 21.02
CA LEU A 81 -0.60 2.00 20.19
C LEU A 81 0.43 1.17 20.96
N ARG A 82 0.20 -0.14 21.04
CA ARG A 82 1.12 -1.12 21.65
C ARG A 82 1.46 -2.22 20.66
N ALA A 83 2.72 -2.67 20.65
CA ALA A 83 3.13 -3.82 19.85
C ALA A 83 2.43 -5.08 20.37
N VAL A 84 1.92 -5.90 19.45
CA VAL A 84 1.23 -7.16 19.77
C VAL A 84 1.58 -8.23 18.73
N GLU A 85 1.73 -9.48 19.18
CA GLU A 85 1.98 -10.62 18.27
C GLU A 85 0.74 -11.05 17.49
N ARG A 86 -0.46 -10.89 18.10
CA ARG A 86 -1.74 -11.32 17.52
C ARG A 86 -2.78 -10.22 17.64
N ASP A 87 -3.78 -10.28 16.78
CA ASP A 87 -4.98 -9.44 16.87
C ASP A 87 -4.65 -7.93 16.93
N GLY A 88 -3.60 -7.51 16.24
CA GLY A 88 -3.32 -6.10 16.01
C GLY A 88 -4.35 -5.48 15.10
N THR A 89 -4.61 -4.20 15.32
CA THR A 89 -5.54 -3.37 14.54
C THR A 89 -4.81 -2.45 13.56
N HIS A 90 -3.48 -2.34 13.69
CA HIS A 90 -2.62 -1.46 12.90
C HIS A 90 -1.33 -2.17 12.53
N ILE A 91 -0.68 -1.66 11.49
CA ILE A 91 0.68 -2.05 11.09
C ILE A 91 1.53 -0.79 11.15
N LEU A 92 2.66 -0.88 11.85
CA LEU A 92 3.67 0.17 11.92
C LEU A 92 4.88 -0.24 11.08
N LYS A 93 5.36 0.69 10.25
CA LYS A 93 6.50 0.55 9.36
C LYS A 93 7.49 1.69 9.61
N PRO A 94 8.60 1.48 10.35
CA PRO A 94 9.62 2.50 10.55
C PRO A 94 10.45 2.70 9.26
N ILE A 95 11.46 3.56 9.35
CA ILE A 95 12.52 3.62 8.34
C ILE A 95 13.13 2.21 8.18
N PRO A 96 13.20 1.66 6.95
CA PRO A 96 13.76 0.34 6.71
C PRO A 96 15.20 0.21 7.21
N SER A 97 15.59 -0.99 7.65
CA SER A 97 16.99 -1.29 7.94
C SER A 97 17.83 -1.55 6.66
N SER A 98 17.17 -1.81 5.52
CA SER A 98 17.83 -2.03 4.23
C SER A 98 18.53 -0.76 3.71
N PRO A 99 19.71 -0.87 3.09
CA PRO A 99 20.46 0.28 2.58
C PRO A 99 19.86 0.77 1.26
N LEU A 100 18.82 1.60 1.34
CA LEU A 100 18.21 2.27 0.19
C LEU A 100 18.66 3.73 0.08
N PRO A 101 18.83 4.28 -1.14
CA PRO A 101 18.87 5.71 -1.36
C PRO A 101 17.65 6.40 -0.72
N LEU A 102 17.87 7.55 -0.06
CA LEU A 102 16.82 8.30 0.63
C LEU A 102 15.98 7.44 1.60
N VAL A 103 16.58 6.43 2.24
CA VAL A 103 15.86 5.47 3.11
C VAL A 103 15.04 6.16 4.20
N ALA A 104 15.51 7.32 4.71
CA ALA A 104 14.81 8.08 5.74
C ALA A 104 13.45 8.62 5.28
N ASP A 105 13.26 8.81 3.97
CA ASP A 105 12.04 9.33 3.39
C ASP A 105 11.02 8.23 3.03
N VAL A 106 11.38 6.95 3.13
CA VAL A 106 10.49 5.82 2.77
C VAL A 106 9.12 5.90 3.46
N PRO A 107 9.02 6.15 4.79
CA PRO A 107 7.72 6.31 5.44
C PRO A 107 6.89 7.46 4.86
N ALA A 108 7.53 8.60 4.56
CA ALA A 108 6.88 9.77 4.00
C ALA A 108 6.45 9.54 2.54
N ASN A 109 7.26 8.81 1.77
CA ASN A 109 6.95 8.41 0.40
C ASN A 109 5.71 7.50 0.35
N GLU A 110 5.64 6.47 1.20
CA GLU A 110 4.45 5.61 1.29
C GLU A 110 3.20 6.43 1.67
N HIS A 111 3.34 7.35 2.64
CA HIS A 111 2.25 8.22 3.06
C HIS A 111 1.74 9.14 1.94
N VAL A 112 2.63 9.86 1.26
CA VAL A 112 2.22 10.79 0.20
C VAL A 112 1.67 10.06 -1.02
N THR A 113 2.21 8.88 -1.35
CA THR A 113 1.70 8.04 -2.45
C THR A 113 0.28 7.54 -2.14
N MET A 114 0.02 7.11 -0.91
CA MET A 114 -1.31 6.71 -0.45
C MET A 114 -2.31 7.88 -0.42
N LEU A 115 -1.86 9.11 -0.10
CA LEU A 115 -2.67 10.31 -0.18
C LEU A 115 -2.99 10.72 -1.62
N ALA A 116 -2.02 10.62 -2.52
CA ALA A 116 -2.21 10.88 -3.95
C ALA A 116 -3.24 9.91 -4.55
N ALA A 117 -3.13 8.62 -4.25
CA ALA A 117 -4.11 7.61 -4.66
C ALA A 117 -5.52 7.98 -4.18
N ARG A 118 -5.67 8.37 -2.91
CA ARG A 118 -6.96 8.80 -2.34
C ARG A 118 -7.51 10.05 -3.03
N ALA A 119 -6.66 11.03 -3.34
CA ALA A 119 -7.05 12.25 -4.04
C ALA A 119 -7.58 11.96 -5.45
N LEU A 120 -7.09 10.89 -6.08
CA LEU A 120 -7.54 10.39 -7.38
C LEU A 120 -8.72 9.40 -7.28
N GLY A 121 -9.37 9.30 -6.12
CA GLY A 121 -10.57 8.49 -5.94
C GLY A 121 -10.32 6.98 -5.80
N ILE A 122 -9.09 6.54 -5.53
CA ILE A 122 -8.80 5.15 -5.17
C ILE A 122 -9.17 4.95 -3.69
N ARG A 123 -9.91 3.89 -3.35
CA ARG A 123 -10.15 3.56 -1.93
C ARG A 123 -8.84 3.04 -1.34
N THR A 124 -8.34 3.71 -0.30
CA THR A 124 -7.10 3.35 0.38
C THR A 124 -7.32 3.01 1.84
N ALA A 125 -6.44 2.17 2.40
CA ALA A 125 -6.37 1.98 3.85
C ALA A 125 -6.15 3.33 4.57
N ALA A 126 -6.72 3.49 5.75
CA ALA A 126 -6.47 4.67 6.57
C ALA A 126 -5.01 4.66 7.06
N CYS A 127 -4.25 5.70 6.76
CA CYS A 127 -2.83 5.76 7.04
C CYS A 127 -2.40 7.14 7.53
N ALA A 128 -1.26 7.19 8.20
CA ALA A 128 -0.61 8.41 8.66
C ALA A 128 0.88 8.20 8.89
N LEU A 129 1.59 9.29 9.07
CA LEU A 129 2.86 9.31 9.77
C LEU A 129 2.64 9.40 11.28
N ILE A 130 3.58 8.85 12.04
CA ILE A 130 3.66 8.97 13.49
C ILE A 130 5.10 9.17 13.90
N ARG A 131 5.33 9.94 14.97
CA ARG A 131 6.68 10.09 15.54
C ARG A 131 7.00 8.96 16.50
N LEU A 132 8.20 8.43 16.38
CA LEU A 132 8.82 7.56 17.37
C LEU A 132 9.35 8.40 18.55
N GLN A 133 9.89 7.73 19.56
CA GLN A 133 10.41 8.38 20.76
C GLN A 133 11.57 9.35 20.45
N ASP A 134 12.38 9.00 19.46
CA ASP A 134 13.56 9.73 18.97
C ASP A 134 13.27 10.67 17.79
N ASP A 135 12.00 11.07 17.62
CA ASP A 135 11.49 11.95 16.55
C ASP A 135 11.52 11.38 15.14
N GLU A 136 12.03 10.16 14.94
CA GLU A 136 11.97 9.44 13.67
C GLU A 136 10.51 9.27 13.21
N LEU A 137 10.25 9.47 11.92
CA LEU A 137 8.92 9.23 11.35
C LEU A 137 8.77 7.76 10.99
N ALA A 138 7.63 7.21 11.35
CA ALA A 138 7.18 5.89 10.92
C ALA A 138 5.84 6.02 10.21
N TYR A 139 5.59 5.15 9.24
CA TYR A 139 4.30 5.02 8.60
C TYR A 139 3.43 4.07 9.42
N VAL A 140 2.17 4.44 9.63
CA VAL A 140 1.18 3.59 10.29
C VAL A 140 -0.05 3.48 9.42
N THR A 141 -0.57 2.27 9.27
CA THR A 141 -1.82 2.00 8.58
C THR A 141 -2.75 1.20 9.45
N ARG A 142 -4.04 1.51 9.38
CA ARG A 142 -5.10 0.74 10.02
C ARG A 142 -5.43 -0.46 9.15
N ARG A 143 -5.54 -1.61 9.79
CA ARG A 143 -6.00 -2.84 9.14
C ARG A 143 -7.46 -2.73 8.75
N PHE A 144 -7.75 -2.88 7.46
CA PHE A 144 -9.12 -2.90 6.93
C PHE A 144 -9.79 -4.27 7.10
N ASP A 145 -9.02 -5.34 7.35
CA ASP A 145 -9.53 -6.68 7.66
C ASP A 145 -9.96 -6.83 9.14
N ARG A 146 -10.04 -5.72 9.88
CA ARG A 146 -10.49 -5.63 11.28
C ARG A 146 -11.62 -4.61 11.40
N ARG A 147 -12.78 -5.07 11.87
CA ARG A 147 -13.94 -4.21 12.10
C ARG A 147 -13.92 -3.56 13.49
N PRO A 148 -14.60 -2.42 13.68
CA PRO A 148 -14.73 -1.77 14.98
C PRO A 148 -15.34 -2.65 16.09
N ASP A 149 -16.21 -3.60 15.72
CA ASP A 149 -16.83 -4.57 16.63
C ASP A 149 -15.88 -5.73 17.03
N GLY A 150 -14.63 -5.72 16.53
CA GLY A 150 -13.63 -6.74 16.79
C GLY A 150 -13.69 -7.95 15.84
N SER A 151 -14.70 -8.02 14.97
CA SER A 151 -14.78 -9.09 13.97
C SER A 151 -13.72 -8.92 12.87
N LYS A 152 -13.36 -10.05 12.26
CA LYS A 152 -12.32 -10.14 11.23
C LYS A 152 -12.97 -10.47 9.89
N LEU A 153 -12.57 -9.75 8.85
CA LEU A 153 -12.86 -10.13 7.46
C LEU A 153 -11.83 -11.14 6.98
N LEU A 154 -12.24 -12.07 6.12
CA LEU A 154 -11.29 -12.93 5.43
C LEU A 154 -10.64 -12.09 4.32
N GLN A 155 -9.33 -11.92 4.41
CA GLN A 155 -8.51 -11.27 3.40
C GLN A 155 -7.68 -12.34 2.71
N GLU A 156 -7.71 -12.34 1.38
CA GLU A 156 -6.91 -13.25 0.54
C GLU A 156 -6.15 -12.38 -0.47
N ASP A 157 -4.82 -12.43 -0.45
CA ASP A 157 -4.01 -11.76 -1.47
C ASP A 157 -4.06 -12.52 -2.80
N PHE A 158 -3.74 -11.85 -3.90
CA PHE A 158 -3.90 -12.46 -5.22
C PHE A 158 -2.89 -13.58 -5.48
N GLY A 159 -1.77 -13.63 -4.75
CA GLY A 159 -0.88 -14.78 -4.76
C GLY A 159 -1.58 -16.04 -4.23
N VAL A 160 -2.30 -15.91 -3.11
CA VAL A 160 -3.13 -17.00 -2.57
C VAL A 160 -4.25 -17.38 -3.54
N LEU A 161 -4.98 -16.40 -4.08
CA LEU A 161 -6.08 -16.67 -5.03
C LEU A 161 -5.61 -17.34 -6.32
N ALA A 162 -4.41 -16.99 -6.78
CA ALA A 162 -3.79 -17.61 -7.95
C ALA A 162 -3.19 -18.99 -7.65
N GLY A 163 -3.24 -19.47 -6.39
CA GLY A 163 -2.60 -20.72 -5.99
C GLY A 163 -1.08 -20.68 -6.11
N MET A 164 -0.47 -19.50 -5.91
CA MET A 164 0.97 -19.32 -6.03
C MET A 164 1.68 -19.35 -4.68
N SER A 165 2.72 -20.16 -4.60
CA SER A 165 3.58 -20.27 -3.41
C SER A 165 5.06 -20.31 -3.80
N GLU A 166 5.97 -20.02 -2.86
CA GLU A 166 7.40 -20.20 -3.12
C GLU A 166 7.75 -21.66 -3.44
N ALA A 167 7.03 -22.61 -2.85
CA ALA A 167 7.26 -24.04 -3.07
C ALA A 167 6.88 -24.48 -4.49
N GLU A 168 5.82 -23.89 -5.06
CA GLU A 168 5.31 -24.27 -6.38
C GLU A 168 5.90 -23.40 -7.51
N SER A 169 6.21 -22.15 -7.23
CA SER A 169 6.52 -21.13 -8.25
C SER A 169 7.87 -20.43 -8.04
N GLY A 170 8.64 -20.86 -7.04
CA GLY A 170 9.96 -20.32 -6.72
C GLY A 170 9.94 -19.02 -5.93
N LYS A 171 11.11 -18.56 -5.49
CA LYS A 171 11.25 -17.39 -4.58
C LYS A 171 10.71 -16.07 -5.15
N ASN A 172 10.76 -15.91 -6.47
CA ASN A 172 10.33 -14.68 -7.15
C ASN A 172 8.90 -14.76 -7.69
N TYR A 173 8.12 -15.77 -7.28
CA TYR A 173 6.77 -15.99 -7.80
C TYR A 173 5.86 -14.77 -7.70
N LYS A 174 6.11 -13.90 -6.71
CA LYS A 174 5.32 -12.69 -6.51
C LYS A 174 5.36 -11.75 -7.73
N TYR A 175 6.36 -11.88 -8.60
CA TYR A 175 6.50 -11.16 -9.87
C TYR A 175 6.12 -12.00 -11.10
N SER A 176 5.71 -13.27 -10.92
CA SER A 176 5.46 -14.23 -12.00
C SER A 176 3.99 -14.21 -12.48
N SER A 177 3.45 -13.02 -12.75
CA SER A 177 2.09 -12.85 -13.28
C SER A 177 1.99 -11.56 -14.11
N SER A 178 0.81 -11.23 -14.63
CA SER A 178 0.53 -9.97 -15.32
C SER A 178 -0.69 -9.27 -14.70
N TYR A 179 -0.78 -7.95 -14.87
CA TYR A 179 -1.97 -7.22 -14.44
C TYR A 179 -3.25 -7.72 -15.15
N GLU A 180 -3.15 -8.22 -16.38
CA GLU A 180 -4.27 -8.91 -17.03
C GLU A 180 -4.77 -10.12 -16.21
N GLU A 181 -3.87 -10.98 -15.73
CA GLU A 181 -4.26 -12.16 -14.94
C GLU A 181 -4.83 -11.78 -13.58
N LEU A 182 -4.26 -10.76 -12.94
CA LEU A 182 -4.76 -10.23 -11.67
C LEU A 182 -6.17 -9.63 -11.86
N GLY A 183 -6.41 -8.92 -12.97
CA GLY A 183 -7.73 -8.41 -13.33
C GLY A 183 -8.73 -9.54 -13.60
N ARG A 184 -8.30 -10.67 -14.17
CA ARG A 184 -9.16 -11.87 -14.30
C ARG A 184 -9.55 -12.46 -12.95
N LEU A 185 -8.68 -12.41 -11.93
CA LEU A 185 -9.04 -12.80 -10.56
C LEU A 185 -10.13 -11.89 -9.97
N VAL A 186 -10.03 -10.58 -10.20
CA VAL A 186 -11.09 -9.62 -9.81
C VAL A 186 -12.40 -9.99 -10.50
N ALA A 187 -12.37 -10.23 -11.81
CA ALA A 187 -13.55 -10.59 -12.59
C ALA A 187 -14.20 -11.91 -12.14
N LEU A 188 -13.39 -12.86 -11.68
CA LEU A 188 -13.83 -14.18 -11.24
C LEU A 188 -14.42 -14.18 -9.83
N HIS A 189 -13.79 -13.44 -8.90
CA HIS A 189 -14.10 -13.56 -7.47
C HIS A 189 -14.96 -12.43 -6.91
N CYS A 190 -14.88 -11.21 -7.44
CA CYS A 190 -15.59 -10.07 -6.87
C CYS A 190 -17.08 -10.07 -7.26
N SER A 191 -17.95 -9.87 -6.26
CA SER A 191 -19.39 -9.85 -6.44
C SER A 191 -19.86 -8.66 -7.30
N ALA A 192 -19.23 -7.48 -7.14
CA ALA A 192 -19.52 -6.29 -7.92
C ALA A 192 -18.48 -6.10 -9.05
N ARG A 193 -18.35 -7.11 -9.92
CA ARG A 193 -17.30 -7.24 -10.94
C ARG A 193 -16.87 -5.92 -11.61
N GLN A 194 -17.79 -5.18 -12.25
CA GLN A 194 -17.40 -3.99 -13.02
C GLN A 194 -16.91 -2.83 -12.15
N ARG A 195 -17.52 -2.66 -10.97
CA ARG A 195 -17.08 -1.66 -9.99
C ARG A 195 -15.66 -1.98 -9.52
N ASP A 196 -15.41 -3.23 -9.16
CA ASP A 196 -14.12 -3.66 -8.63
C ASP A 196 -13.04 -3.73 -9.73
N LEU A 197 -13.40 -4.03 -10.98
CA LEU A 197 -12.52 -3.92 -12.15
C LEU A 197 -12.13 -2.47 -12.46
N GLU A 198 -13.08 -1.52 -12.39
CA GLU A 198 -12.78 -0.09 -12.58
C GLU A 198 -11.78 0.39 -11.52
N GLU A 199 -12.00 0.02 -10.26
CA GLU A 199 -11.09 0.38 -9.19
C GLU A 199 -9.73 -0.30 -9.30
N TYR A 200 -9.70 -1.57 -9.67
CA TYR A 200 -8.48 -2.31 -9.97
C TYR A 200 -7.69 -1.63 -11.09
N PHE A 201 -8.34 -1.32 -12.20
CA PHE A 201 -7.72 -0.68 -13.35
C PHE A 201 -7.14 0.69 -12.98
N ARG A 202 -7.90 1.51 -12.23
CA ARG A 202 -7.42 2.78 -11.69
C ARG A 202 -6.16 2.64 -10.85
N ARG A 203 -6.04 1.57 -10.05
CA ARG A 203 -4.82 1.29 -9.26
C ARG A 203 -3.63 0.94 -10.14
N VAL A 204 -3.82 0.14 -11.18
CA VAL A 204 -2.74 -0.24 -12.11
C VAL A 204 -2.22 0.99 -12.86
N VAL A 205 -3.12 1.81 -13.40
CA VAL A 205 -2.75 3.09 -14.04
C VAL A 205 -2.04 4.02 -13.06
N PHE A 206 -2.53 4.11 -11.82
CA PHE A 206 -1.89 4.91 -10.78
C PHE A 206 -0.48 4.40 -10.44
N CYS A 207 -0.29 3.08 -10.28
CA CYS A 207 1.02 2.50 -10.00
C CYS A 207 2.03 2.84 -11.09
N PHE A 208 1.63 2.77 -12.36
CA PHE A 208 2.47 3.22 -13.47
C PHE A 208 2.81 4.71 -13.37
N ALA A 209 1.79 5.55 -13.17
CA ALA A 209 1.96 7.01 -13.12
C ALA A 209 2.89 7.49 -11.99
N VAL A 210 2.97 6.73 -10.88
CA VAL A 210 3.86 7.04 -9.76
C VAL A 210 5.15 6.22 -9.77
N GLY A 211 5.40 5.37 -10.77
CA GLY A 211 6.57 4.49 -10.81
C GLY A 211 6.65 3.56 -9.60
N ASN A 212 5.61 2.75 -9.39
CA ASN A 212 5.57 1.74 -8.33
C ASN A 212 5.97 0.36 -8.87
N GLY A 213 7.28 0.12 -8.90
CA GLY A 213 7.92 -1.13 -9.31
C GLY A 213 7.74 -2.31 -8.35
N ASP A 214 7.10 -2.13 -7.19
CA ASP A 214 6.87 -3.21 -6.20
C ASP A 214 5.38 -3.57 -6.03
N ALA A 215 4.46 -3.00 -6.83
CA ALA A 215 3.05 -3.35 -6.87
C ALA A 215 2.77 -4.74 -7.48
N HIS A 216 3.22 -5.80 -6.80
CA HIS A 216 3.21 -7.18 -7.27
C HIS A 216 1.98 -7.96 -6.74
N VAL A 217 1.87 -9.28 -7.02
CA VAL A 217 0.64 -10.05 -6.75
C VAL A 217 0.14 -10.00 -5.30
N ARG A 218 1.03 -9.83 -4.31
CA ARG A 218 0.64 -9.75 -2.88
C ARG A 218 0.17 -8.35 -2.43
N ASN A 219 0.25 -7.32 -3.29
CA ASN A 219 -0.24 -5.96 -3.00
C ASN A 219 -1.71 -5.77 -3.41
N PHE A 220 -2.32 -6.81 -3.99
CA PHE A 220 -3.74 -6.85 -4.31
C PHE A 220 -4.39 -7.95 -3.48
N SER A 221 -5.55 -7.62 -2.88
CA SER A 221 -6.32 -8.56 -2.07
C SER A 221 -7.80 -8.40 -2.34
N ILE A 222 -8.57 -9.46 -2.09
CA ILE A 222 -10.02 -9.37 -1.90
C ILE A 222 -10.36 -9.47 -0.42
N LEU A 223 -11.52 -8.94 -0.06
CA LEU A 223 -12.17 -9.14 1.23
C LEU A 223 -13.43 -9.95 1.03
N ARG A 224 -13.63 -10.96 1.87
CA ARG A 224 -14.86 -11.75 1.94
C ARG A 224 -15.60 -11.48 3.22
N GLU A 225 -16.86 -11.11 3.04
CA GLU A 225 -17.84 -10.86 4.07
C GLU A 225 -18.47 -12.15 4.60
N VAL A 226 -19.08 -12.07 5.79
CA VAL A 226 -19.74 -13.22 6.43
C VAL A 226 -20.93 -13.72 5.62
N ASP A 227 -21.61 -12.83 4.90
CA ASP A 227 -22.72 -13.16 4.00
C ASP A 227 -22.25 -13.69 2.63
N GLY A 228 -20.93 -13.79 2.42
CA GLY A 228 -20.32 -14.26 1.18
C GLY A 228 -20.05 -13.18 0.14
N PHE A 229 -20.40 -11.91 0.38
CA PHE A 229 -20.05 -10.83 -0.51
C PHE A 229 -18.52 -10.68 -0.61
N VAL A 230 -18.02 -10.51 -1.82
CA VAL A 230 -16.58 -10.38 -2.09
C VAL A 230 -16.33 -9.08 -2.82
N GLU A 231 -15.35 -8.31 -2.36
CA GLU A 231 -14.90 -7.10 -3.04
C GLU A 231 -13.39 -6.94 -2.99
N LEU A 232 -12.87 -6.13 -3.90
CA LEU A 232 -11.48 -5.71 -3.87
C LEU A 232 -11.21 -4.94 -2.56
N SER A 233 -10.16 -5.32 -1.83
CA SER A 233 -9.76 -4.63 -0.60
C SER A 233 -9.41 -3.18 -0.88
N PRO A 234 -9.44 -2.25 0.09
CA PRO A 234 -8.76 -0.96 -0.07
C PRO A 234 -7.30 -1.16 -0.49
N ALA A 235 -6.76 -0.23 -1.29
CA ALA A 235 -5.35 -0.25 -1.65
C ALA A 235 -4.47 -0.02 -0.42
N TYR A 236 -3.31 -0.66 -0.40
CA TYR A 236 -2.29 -0.60 0.64
C TYR A 236 -0.91 -0.78 0.00
N ASP A 237 0.15 -0.45 0.74
CA ASP A 237 1.54 -0.63 0.30
C ASP A 237 1.80 0.00 -1.09
N LEU A 238 1.26 1.21 -1.33
CA LEU A 238 1.56 2.00 -2.51
C LEU A 238 2.77 2.90 -2.23
N LEU A 239 3.80 2.82 -3.07
CA LEU A 239 5.06 3.52 -2.89
C LEU A 239 5.61 3.92 -4.27
N CYS A 240 6.08 5.16 -4.43
CA CYS A 240 6.88 5.54 -5.60
C CYS A 240 8.29 4.96 -5.43
N THR A 241 8.54 3.77 -5.98
CA THR A 241 9.80 3.06 -5.73
C THR A 241 10.97 3.71 -6.45
N ASN A 242 10.73 4.34 -7.61
CA ASN A 242 11.73 5.05 -8.40
C ASN A 242 12.50 6.14 -7.63
N VAL A 243 11.91 6.74 -6.59
CA VAL A 243 12.61 7.71 -5.71
C VAL A 243 13.77 7.05 -4.95
N HIS A 244 13.63 5.78 -4.60
CA HIS A 244 14.63 5.00 -3.88
C HIS A 244 15.46 4.11 -4.80
N LEU A 245 14.89 3.69 -5.94
CA LEU A 245 15.48 2.77 -6.90
C LEU A 245 15.25 3.31 -8.34
N PRO A 246 16.03 4.29 -8.80
CA PRO A 246 15.77 4.98 -10.07
C PRO A 246 15.91 4.10 -11.32
N ASP A 247 16.58 2.95 -11.20
CA ASP A 247 16.75 1.97 -12.27
C ASP A 247 15.68 0.85 -12.24
N GLU A 248 14.72 0.92 -11.31
CA GLU A 248 13.60 -0.02 -11.25
C GLU A 248 12.56 0.29 -12.34
N SER A 249 11.80 -0.73 -12.73
CA SER A 249 10.68 -0.58 -13.66
C SER A 249 9.55 0.23 -13.04
N ASP A 250 8.83 1.03 -13.84
CA ASP A 250 7.65 1.80 -13.41
C ASP A 250 6.49 0.91 -12.92
N LEU A 251 6.51 -0.37 -13.30
CA LEU A 251 5.53 -1.39 -12.92
C LEU A 251 6.24 -2.68 -12.49
N ALA A 252 5.65 -3.34 -11.49
CA ALA A 252 6.17 -4.61 -10.94
C ALA A 252 5.88 -5.82 -11.83
N LEU A 253 4.80 -5.77 -12.61
CA LEU A 253 4.30 -6.86 -13.45
C LEU A 253 4.09 -6.35 -14.87
N SER A 254 4.11 -7.25 -15.84
CA SER A 254 3.71 -6.92 -17.21
C SER A 254 2.22 -6.53 -17.27
N ILE A 255 1.85 -5.67 -18.23
CA ILE A 255 0.45 -5.28 -18.41
C ILE A 255 -0.35 -6.48 -18.91
N LEU A 256 0.04 -7.06 -20.04
CA LEU A 256 -0.61 -8.23 -20.62
C LEU A 256 0.12 -9.54 -20.29
N ALA A 257 -0.60 -10.66 -20.38
CA ALA A 257 -0.02 -11.99 -20.17
C ALA A 257 0.97 -12.39 -21.29
N THR A 258 0.75 -11.90 -22.52
CA THR A 258 1.60 -12.18 -23.68
C THR A 258 3.02 -11.64 -23.52
N GLU A 259 3.18 -10.53 -22.80
CA GLU A 259 4.47 -9.88 -22.54
C GLU A 259 5.42 -10.77 -21.73
N ARG A 260 4.89 -11.67 -20.89
CA ARG A 260 5.71 -12.67 -20.19
C ARG A 260 6.36 -13.69 -21.13
N HIS A 261 5.87 -13.78 -22.36
CA HIS A 261 6.43 -14.58 -23.43
C HIS A 261 7.22 -13.73 -24.45
N GLY A 262 7.53 -12.48 -24.09
CA GLY A 262 8.28 -11.56 -24.93
C GLY A 262 7.47 -10.92 -26.05
N ILE A 263 6.13 -11.03 -26.02
CA ILE A 263 5.24 -10.45 -27.03
C ILE A 263 4.67 -9.16 -26.47
N PHE A 264 5.27 -8.04 -26.88
CA PHE A 264 4.89 -6.69 -26.48
C PHE A 264 4.07 -6.01 -27.58
N SER A 265 3.40 -4.92 -27.22
CA SER A 265 2.73 -4.07 -28.20
C SER A 265 3.75 -3.33 -29.07
N THR A 266 3.32 -2.94 -30.28
CA THR A 266 4.14 -2.11 -31.17
C THR A 266 4.50 -0.77 -30.52
N SER A 267 3.62 -0.20 -29.68
CA SER A 267 3.92 1.03 -28.94
C SER A 267 5.03 0.84 -27.92
N PHE A 268 4.97 -0.25 -27.14
CA PHE A 268 6.00 -0.53 -26.15
C PHE A 268 7.36 -0.82 -26.81
N GLU A 269 7.38 -1.61 -27.88
CA GLU A 269 8.63 -1.89 -28.63
C GLU A 269 9.27 -0.62 -29.20
N ALA A 270 8.45 0.34 -29.66
CA ALA A 270 8.94 1.59 -30.21
C ALA A 270 9.39 2.61 -29.15
N LEU A 271 8.71 2.66 -28.00
CA LEU A 271 8.89 3.70 -26.98
C LEU A 271 9.72 3.26 -25.77
N GLY A 272 9.87 1.95 -25.56
CA GLY A 272 10.44 1.38 -24.32
C GLY A 272 9.61 1.68 -23.07
N SER A 273 8.36 2.11 -23.22
CA SER A 273 7.46 2.48 -22.12
C SER A 273 6.01 2.23 -22.51
N TYR A 274 5.14 2.04 -21.52
CA TYR A 274 3.73 1.81 -21.74
C TYR A 274 3.01 3.10 -22.13
N SER A 275 2.09 2.97 -23.08
CA SER A 275 1.24 4.05 -23.61
C SER A 275 -0.21 3.88 -23.17
N ALA A 276 -1.04 4.89 -23.44
CA ALA A 276 -2.49 4.76 -23.24
C ALA A 276 -3.11 3.59 -24.04
N GLY A 277 -2.52 3.18 -25.16
CA GLY A 277 -2.95 2.03 -25.93
C GLY A 277 -2.81 0.72 -25.16
N ASP A 278 -1.74 0.57 -24.40
CA ASP A 278 -1.44 -0.63 -23.60
C ASP A 278 -2.45 -0.78 -22.45
N PHE A 279 -2.78 0.31 -21.77
CA PHE A 279 -3.81 0.30 -20.72
C PHE A 279 -5.22 0.08 -21.30
N ARG A 280 -5.52 0.56 -22.51
CA ARG A 280 -6.78 0.24 -23.18
C ARG A 280 -6.88 -1.25 -23.51
N ALA A 281 -5.80 -1.85 -24.00
CA ALA A 281 -5.72 -3.30 -24.24
C ALA A 281 -5.92 -4.10 -22.95
N LEU A 282 -5.32 -3.66 -21.83
CA LEU A 282 -5.56 -4.26 -20.52
C LEU A 282 -7.04 -4.20 -20.12
N ALA A 283 -7.66 -3.03 -20.20
CA ALA A 283 -9.06 -2.85 -19.86
C ALA A 283 -9.98 -3.77 -20.67
N GLU A 284 -9.71 -3.93 -21.97
CA GLU A 284 -10.43 -4.85 -22.85
C GLU A 284 -10.19 -6.32 -22.45
N ALA A 285 -8.94 -6.70 -22.18
CA ALA A 285 -8.57 -8.07 -21.83
C ALA A 285 -9.18 -8.56 -20.51
N ILE A 286 -9.37 -7.66 -19.53
CA ILE A 286 -10.04 -7.97 -18.25
C ILE A 286 -11.57 -7.82 -18.33
N GLY A 287 -12.10 -7.37 -19.47
CA GLY A 287 -13.52 -7.17 -19.72
C GLY A 287 -14.13 -6.01 -18.95
N LEU A 288 -13.37 -4.92 -18.76
CA LEU A 288 -13.86 -3.65 -18.22
C LEU A 288 -14.68 -2.92 -19.30
N HIS A 289 -15.86 -2.41 -18.94
CA HIS A 289 -16.68 -1.64 -19.88
C HIS A 289 -15.99 -0.33 -20.31
N ALA A 290 -16.18 0.05 -21.58
CA ALA A 290 -15.58 1.25 -22.17
C ALA A 290 -15.87 2.52 -21.36
N ASP A 291 -17.13 2.72 -20.92
CA ASP A 291 -17.51 3.87 -20.10
C ASP A 291 -16.73 3.96 -18.78
N ALA A 292 -16.41 2.81 -18.17
CA ALA A 292 -15.65 2.73 -16.94
C ALA A 292 -14.15 2.95 -17.18
N ARG A 293 -13.63 2.37 -18.26
CA ARG A 293 -12.25 2.61 -18.73
C ARG A 293 -12.01 4.09 -19.00
N ASP A 294 -12.91 4.76 -19.70
CA ASP A 294 -12.72 6.16 -20.15
C ASP A 294 -12.90 7.19 -19.02
N ARG A 295 -13.38 6.77 -17.84
CA ARG A 295 -13.40 7.59 -16.61
C ARG A 295 -12.08 7.58 -15.84
N VAL A 296 -11.19 6.63 -16.14
CA VAL A 296 -9.89 6.45 -15.48
C VAL A 296 -8.81 7.09 -16.33
#